data_AF-A0A9D7PYU4-F1
#
_entry.id   AF-A0A9D7PYU4-F1
#
_cell.length_a   1.000
_cell.length_b   1.000
_cell.length_c   1.000
_cell.angle_alpha   90.00
_cell.angle_beta   90.00
_cell.angle_gamma   90.00
#
_symmetry.space_group_name_H-M   'P 1'
#
loop_
_entity.id
_entity.type
_entity.pdbx_description
1 polymer ?
#
loop_
_entity_poly.entity_id
_entity_poly.type
_entity_poly.pdbx_seq_one_letter_code
_entity_poly.pdbx_strand_id
1 'polypeptide(L)'
;MVLTDVAAVGDYVNFDMIDANSGVIHSVDDRKNFISRKAPKQKGATTRGERYEQVIAANIDYIFPVCSFGSPVFNNKVLDRFLVIAESSNIQPIIIFNKIDLVEDPVEIEFWYNLYTSIGYKIHSVSAMTGKGYRNLENCFMVINRCFGVIQV
;
A
#
# COMPACT_ATOMS: atom_id res chain seq x y z
N MET A 1 21.81 5.96 -4.30
CA MET A 1 20.75 4.97 -4.55
C MET A 1 20.47 5.01 -6.03
N VAL A 2 20.41 3.86 -6.70
CA VAL A 2 20.18 3.80 -8.15
C VAL A 2 18.84 3.13 -8.39
N LEU A 3 17.93 3.82 -9.08
CA LEU A 3 16.63 3.27 -9.46
C LEU A 3 16.78 2.46 -10.75
N THR A 4 16.21 1.25 -10.78
CA THR A 4 16.38 0.34 -11.94
C THR A 4 15.35 0.56 -13.04
N ASP A 5 14.19 1.12 -12.70
CA ASP A 5 13.04 1.19 -13.59
C ASP A 5 12.84 2.63 -14.07
N VAL A 6 12.70 2.80 -15.39
CA VAL A 6 12.50 4.12 -16.03
C VAL A 6 11.16 4.72 -15.62
N ALA A 7 10.12 3.89 -15.53
CA ALA A 7 8.78 4.25 -15.08
C ALA A 7 8.19 3.15 -14.20
N ALA A 8 7.28 3.53 -13.31
CA ALA A 8 6.55 2.66 -12.41
C ALA A 8 5.04 2.97 -12.44
N VAL A 9 4.24 2.06 -11.87
CA VAL A 9 2.80 2.28 -11.76
C VAL A 9 2.51 3.53 -10.93
N GLY A 10 1.63 4.39 -11.44
CA GLY A 10 1.26 5.66 -10.80
C GLY A 10 2.11 6.86 -11.23
N ASP A 11 3.15 6.66 -12.04
CA ASP A 11 3.90 7.77 -12.64
C ASP A 11 3.02 8.57 -13.61
N TYR A 12 3.14 9.90 -13.54
CA TYR A 12 2.65 10.79 -14.58
C TYR A 12 3.70 10.85 -15.68
N VAL A 13 3.29 10.59 -16.92
CA VAL A 13 4.20 10.45 -18.06
C VAL A 13 3.72 11.28 -19.24
N ASN A 14 4.67 11.89 -19.93
CA ASN A 14 4.43 12.47 -21.25
C ASN A 14 4.71 11.40 -22.30
N PHE A 15 3.72 11.12 -23.14
CA PHE A 15 3.81 10.05 -24.13
C PHE A 15 3.08 10.42 -25.41
N ASP A 16 3.54 9.84 -26.52
CA ASP A 16 2.84 9.87 -27.80
C ASP A 16 2.35 8.47 -28.15
N MET A 17 1.16 8.39 -28.75
CA MET A 17 0.65 7.13 -29.30
C MET A 17 1.30 6.85 -30.66
N ILE A 18 1.77 5.62 -30.86
CA ILE A 18 2.25 5.13 -32.16
C ILE A 18 1.06 4.57 -32.95
N ASP A 19 0.18 3.82 -32.27
CA ASP A 19 -1.04 3.24 -32.82
C ASP A 19 -2.15 3.18 -31.74
N ALA A 20 -3.23 2.43 -31.97
CA ALA A 20 -4.35 2.34 -31.02
C ALA A 20 -4.00 1.65 -29.70
N ASN A 21 -2.96 0.82 -29.66
CA ASN A 21 -2.62 -0.05 -28.54
C ASN A 21 -1.18 0.18 -28.02
N SER A 22 -0.37 0.99 -28.69
CA SER A 22 1.03 1.22 -28.33
C SER A 22 1.42 2.70 -28.38
N GLY A 23 2.38 3.08 -27.53
CA GLY A 23 2.88 4.44 -27.39
C GLY A 23 4.31 4.47 -26.85
N VAL A 24 4.97 5.64 -26.91
CA VAL A 24 6.31 5.87 -26.39
C VAL A 24 6.26 6.90 -25.28
N ILE A 25 6.85 6.57 -24.13
CA ILE A 25 7.05 7.52 -23.03
C ILE A 25 8.30 8.36 -23.33
N HIS A 26 8.15 9.68 -23.35
CA HIS A 26 9.23 10.64 -23.53
C HIS A 26 9.87 11.05 -22.22
N SER A 27 9.04 11.29 -21.21
CA SER A 27 9.48 11.68 -19.88
C SER A 27 8.54 11.19 -18.80
N VAL A 28 9.10 11.04 -17.60
CA VAL A 28 8.37 10.79 -16.36
C VAL A 28 8.48 12.04 -15.50
N ASP A 29 7.35 12.54 -15.02
CA ASP A 29 7.32 13.72 -14.16
C ASP A 29 7.83 13.38 -12.74
N ASP A 30 8.18 14.42 -11.98
CA ASP A 30 8.65 14.26 -10.61
C ASP A 30 7.59 13.59 -9.72
N ARG A 31 8.02 12.55 -9.00
CA ARG A 31 7.16 11.80 -8.08
C ARG A 31 6.95 12.58 -6.79
N LYS A 32 5.69 12.78 -6.36
CA LYS A 32 5.40 13.36 -5.02
C LYS A 32 5.85 12.43 -3.89
N ASN A 33 5.76 11.12 -4.12
CA ASN A 33 6.22 10.05 -3.23
C ASN A 33 6.34 8.73 -4.00
N PHE A 34 6.94 7.71 -3.37
CA PHE A 34 6.99 6.36 -3.91
C PHE A 34 7.23 5.32 -2.82
N ILE A 35 6.88 4.08 -3.13
CA ILE A 35 7.29 2.88 -2.38
C ILE A 35 8.29 2.12 -3.24
N SER A 36 9.45 1.82 -2.67
CA SER A 36 10.48 1.01 -3.30
C SER A 36 10.77 -0.27 -2.51
N ARG A 37 11.37 -1.23 -3.20
CA ARG A 37 12.01 -2.39 -2.58
C ARG A 37 13.44 -2.49 -3.06
N LYS A 38 14.23 -3.29 -2.35
CA LYS A 38 15.54 -3.71 -2.85
C LYS A 38 15.38 -4.41 -4.20
N ALA A 39 16.10 -3.93 -5.21
CA ALA A 39 16.07 -4.56 -6.51
C ALA A 39 16.63 -6.00 -6.44
N PRO A 40 16.11 -6.94 -7.25
CA PRO A 40 16.71 -8.26 -7.39
C PRO A 40 18.18 -8.14 -7.77
N LYS A 41 19.03 -9.02 -7.22
CA LYS A 41 20.45 -9.05 -7.62
C LYS A 41 20.54 -9.44 -9.09
N GLN A 42 20.90 -8.50 -9.96
CA GLN A 42 21.29 -8.81 -11.33
C GLN A 42 22.72 -9.35 -11.33
N LYS A 43 22.91 -10.57 -11.85
CA LYS A 43 24.23 -11.18 -12.04
C LYS A 43 25.03 -10.31 -13.01
N GLY A 44 26.20 -9.84 -12.59
CA GLY A 44 27.12 -9.09 -13.45
C GLY A 44 26.91 -7.57 -13.55
N ALA A 45 25.79 -7.03 -13.03
CA ALA A 45 25.49 -5.59 -13.05
C ALA A 45 25.54 -4.93 -11.67
N THR A 46 25.79 -5.69 -10.60
CA THR A 46 25.82 -5.17 -9.23
C THR A 46 27.26 -4.97 -8.75
N THR A 47 27.73 -3.73 -8.73
CA THR A 47 29.02 -3.38 -8.12
C THR A 47 28.93 -3.57 -6.60
N ARG A 48 30.01 -4.06 -5.97
CA ARG A 48 30.08 -4.16 -4.50
C ARG A 48 29.85 -2.77 -3.88
N GLY A 49 28.75 -2.62 -3.14
CA GLY A 49 28.43 -1.40 -2.37
C GLY A 49 27.22 -0.62 -2.87
N GLU A 50 26.71 -0.90 -4.08
CA GLU A 50 25.56 -0.17 -4.62
C GLU A 50 24.23 -0.82 -4.20
N ARG A 51 23.37 0.00 -3.57
CA ARG A 51 22.01 -0.37 -3.22
C ARG A 51 21.06 0.08 -4.34
N TYR A 52 20.73 -0.87 -5.20
CA TYR A 52 19.72 -0.72 -6.23
C TYR A 52 18.34 -0.89 -5.63
N GLU A 53 17.43 -0.02 -6.01
CA GLU A 53 16.03 -0.08 -5.60
C GLU A 53 15.11 -0.09 -6.82
N GLN A 54 14.04 -0.85 -6.67
CA GLN A 54 12.98 -0.95 -7.64
C GLN A 54 11.77 -0.20 -7.08
N VAL A 55 11.27 0.79 -7.81
CA VAL A 55 10.02 1.46 -7.44
C VAL A 55 8.85 0.55 -7.79
N ILE A 56 8.02 0.26 -6.78
CA ILE A 56 6.84 -0.60 -6.95
C ILE A 56 5.66 0.25 -7.41
N ALA A 57 5.48 1.41 -6.78
CA ALA A 57 4.41 2.34 -7.10
C ALA A 57 4.81 3.77 -6.68
N ALA A 58 4.29 4.74 -7.42
CA ALA A 58 4.54 6.17 -7.24
C ALA A 58 3.24 6.96 -7.12
N ASN A 59 3.35 8.18 -6.63
CA ASN A 59 2.25 9.15 -6.54
C ASN A 59 1.01 8.65 -5.77
N ILE A 60 1.26 7.93 -4.69
CA ILE A 60 0.25 7.29 -3.86
C ILE A 60 -0.29 8.31 -2.84
N ASP A 61 -1.60 8.52 -2.79
CA ASP A 61 -2.20 9.35 -1.73
C ASP A 61 -2.47 8.53 -0.47
N TYR A 62 -2.99 7.31 -0.65
CA TYR A 62 -3.42 6.43 0.43
C TYR A 62 -2.91 5.01 0.23
N ILE A 63 -2.60 4.36 1.36
CA ILE A 63 -2.31 2.93 1.43
C ILE A 63 -3.27 2.23 2.39
N PHE A 64 -3.74 1.05 1.97
CA PHE A 64 -4.67 0.25 2.77
C PHE A 64 -4.00 -1.06 3.19
N PRO A 65 -3.25 -1.10 4.31
CA PRO A 65 -2.76 -2.35 4.87
C PRO A 65 -3.95 -3.20 5.35
N VAL A 66 -4.15 -4.35 4.71
CA VAL A 66 -5.23 -5.29 5.04
C VAL A 66 -4.71 -6.41 5.93
N CYS A 67 -5.05 -6.37 7.21
CA CYS A 67 -4.72 -7.40 8.18
C CYS A 67 -5.89 -8.35 8.38
N SER A 68 -5.65 -9.66 8.46
CA SER A 68 -6.68 -10.64 8.81
C SER A 68 -6.72 -10.89 10.31
N PHE A 69 -7.91 -11.10 10.85
CA PHE A 69 -8.12 -11.74 12.14
C PHE A 69 -8.60 -13.18 11.95
N GLY A 70 -8.30 -14.05 12.91
CA GLY A 70 -8.54 -15.49 12.79
C GLY A 70 -7.45 -16.20 11.97
N SER A 71 -7.60 -16.26 10.64
CA SER A 71 -6.68 -17.04 9.78
C SER A 71 -6.19 -16.25 8.54
N PRO A 72 -4.89 -15.87 8.46
CA PRO A 72 -3.87 -16.02 9.51
C PRO A 72 -4.17 -15.14 10.72
N VAL A 73 -3.55 -15.47 11.86
CA VAL A 73 -3.65 -14.68 13.10
C VAL A 73 -3.06 -13.29 12.86
N PHE A 74 -3.68 -12.27 13.46
CA PHE A 74 -3.23 -10.90 13.35
C PHE A 74 -1.77 -10.75 13.79
N ASN A 75 -0.95 -10.12 12.94
CA ASN A 75 0.47 -9.90 13.20
C ASN A 75 0.78 -8.40 13.22
N ASN A 76 0.73 -7.82 14.41
CA ASN A 76 1.00 -6.39 14.62
C ASN A 76 2.37 -5.96 14.09
N LYS A 77 3.42 -6.81 14.19
CA LYS A 77 4.78 -6.46 13.75
C LYS A 77 4.85 -6.21 12.24
N VAL A 78 4.01 -6.88 11.46
CA VAL A 78 3.92 -6.64 10.02
C VAL A 78 3.22 -5.31 9.79
N LEU A 79 2.06 -5.10 10.40
CA LEU A 79 1.33 -3.83 10.31
C LEU A 79 2.20 -2.63 10.70
N ASP A 80 2.88 -2.68 11.84
CA ASP A 80 3.75 -1.61 12.34
C ASP A 80 4.84 -1.25 11.32
N ARG A 81 5.45 -2.24 10.67
CA ARG A 81 6.45 -2.00 9.61
C ARG A 81 5.84 -1.33 8.39
N PHE A 82 4.62 -1.71 8.00
CA PHE A 82 3.92 -1.05 6.90
C PHE A 82 3.54 0.39 7.23
N LEU A 83 3.10 0.66 8.45
CA LEU A 83 2.83 2.02 8.92
C LEU A 83 4.10 2.88 8.87
N VAL A 84 5.24 2.35 9.35
CA VAL A 84 6.53 3.06 9.25
C VAL A 84 6.91 3.35 7.79
N ILE A 85 6.74 2.39 6.87
CA ILE A 85 7.01 2.61 5.45
C ILE A 85 6.10 3.70 4.89
N ALA A 86 4.79 3.62 5.15
CA ALA A 86 3.81 4.58 4.66
C ALA A 86 4.13 6.01 5.12
N GLU A 87 4.34 6.20 6.42
CA GLU A 87 4.68 7.49 7.01
C GLU A 87 6.01 8.02 6.47
N SER A 88 7.05 7.17 6.37
CA SER A 88 8.35 7.57 5.81
C SER A 88 8.29 7.99 4.34
N SER A 89 7.30 7.47 3.61
CA SER A 89 7.03 7.81 2.22
C SER A 89 5.99 8.95 2.08
N ASN A 90 5.53 9.58 3.16
CA ASN A 90 4.45 10.58 3.14
C ASN A 90 3.19 10.07 2.42
N ILE A 91 2.78 8.83 2.73
CA ILE A 91 1.56 8.21 2.21
C ILE A 91 0.64 7.97 3.40
N GLN A 92 -0.62 8.38 3.32
CA GLN A 92 -1.55 8.25 4.44
C GLN A 92 -2.06 6.80 4.56
N PRO A 93 -1.79 6.09 5.68
CA PRO A 93 -2.31 4.74 5.88
C PRO A 93 -3.74 4.74 6.41
N ILE A 94 -4.56 3.81 5.92
CA ILE A 94 -5.90 3.50 6.44
C ILE A 94 -5.98 1.98 6.66
N ILE A 95 -6.03 1.57 7.91
CA ILE A 95 -5.92 0.15 8.30
C ILE A 95 -7.24 -0.56 8.00
N ILE A 96 -7.17 -1.74 7.40
CA ILE A 96 -8.33 -2.61 7.20
C ILE A 96 -8.15 -3.88 8.04
N PHE A 97 -9.02 -4.07 9.01
CA PHE A 97 -9.13 -5.31 9.78
C PHE A 97 -10.17 -6.20 9.11
N ASN A 98 -9.71 -7.19 8.34
CA ASN A 98 -10.54 -8.12 7.60
C ASN A 98 -10.79 -9.42 8.40
N LYS A 99 -11.77 -10.20 7.95
CA LYS A 99 -12.16 -11.50 8.48
C LYS A 99 -12.65 -11.45 9.93
N ILE A 100 -13.30 -10.36 10.32
CA ILE A 100 -13.88 -10.22 11.67
C ILE A 100 -14.98 -11.26 11.97
N ASP A 101 -15.50 -11.93 10.94
CA ASP A 101 -16.41 -13.06 11.07
C ASP A 101 -15.76 -14.32 11.66
N LEU A 102 -14.44 -14.43 11.61
CA LEU A 102 -13.68 -15.57 12.16
C LEU A 102 -13.25 -15.38 13.62
N VAL A 103 -13.57 -14.24 14.23
CA VAL A 103 -13.16 -13.92 15.59
C VAL A 103 -14.22 -14.37 16.59
N GLU A 104 -13.84 -15.30 17.46
CA GLU A 104 -14.72 -15.82 18.52
C GLU A 104 -14.85 -14.85 19.69
N ASP A 105 -13.74 -14.19 20.07
CA ASP A 105 -13.70 -13.19 21.15
C ASP A 105 -13.54 -11.76 20.59
N PRO A 106 -14.62 -10.95 20.61
CA PRO A 106 -14.58 -9.57 20.13
C PRO A 106 -13.52 -8.69 20.82
N VAL A 107 -13.11 -9.04 22.05
CA VAL A 107 -12.11 -8.28 22.82
C VAL A 107 -10.75 -8.24 22.10
N GLU A 108 -10.41 -9.28 21.34
CA GLU A 108 -9.15 -9.32 20.58
C GLU A 108 -9.08 -8.19 19.54
N ILE A 109 -10.15 -8.00 18.76
CA ILE A 109 -10.21 -6.92 17.76
C ILE A 109 -10.27 -5.57 18.47
N GLU A 110 -11.07 -5.45 19.54
CA GLU A 110 -11.29 -4.19 20.24
C GLU A 110 -9.99 -3.62 20.83
N PHE A 111 -9.14 -4.47 21.42
CA PHE A 111 -7.84 -4.05 21.94
C PHE A 111 -6.99 -3.37 20.86
N TRP A 112 -6.80 -4.03 19.71
CA TRP A 112 -5.99 -3.49 18.62
C TRP A 112 -6.64 -2.28 17.96
N TYR A 113 -7.96 -2.30 17.81
CA TYR A 113 -8.71 -1.17 17.28
C TYR A 113 -8.47 0.08 18.12
N ASN A 114 -8.63 -0.03 19.44
CA ASN A 114 -8.44 1.08 20.37
C ASN A 114 -6.97 1.55 20.40
N LEU A 115 -6.00 0.62 20.36
CA LEU A 115 -4.58 0.97 20.34
C LEU A 115 -4.24 1.85 19.13
N TYR A 116 -4.52 1.39 17.90
CA TYR A 116 -4.12 2.11 16.70
C TYR A 116 -4.95 3.38 16.47
N THR A 117 -6.23 3.41 16.88
CA THR A 117 -7.03 4.64 16.84
C THR A 117 -6.55 5.70 17.84
N SER A 118 -6.11 5.28 19.04
CA SER A 118 -5.60 6.20 20.07
C SER A 118 -4.35 6.97 19.63
N ILE A 119 -3.57 6.40 18.71
CA ILE A 119 -2.38 7.04 18.12
C ILE A 119 -2.66 7.70 16.75
N GLY A 120 -3.93 7.81 16.36
CA GLY A 120 -4.38 8.62 15.22
C GLY A 120 -4.65 7.88 13.92
N TYR A 121 -4.53 6.55 13.87
CA TYR A 121 -4.83 5.79 12.65
C TYR A 121 -6.32 5.54 12.47
N LYS A 122 -6.79 5.65 11.22
CA LYS A 122 -8.15 5.26 10.83
C LYS A 122 -8.19 3.75 10.58
N ILE A 123 -9.24 3.11 11.08
CA ILE A 123 -9.41 1.65 10.97
C ILE A 123 -10.82 1.33 10.49
N HIS A 124 -10.91 0.43 9.50
CA HIS A 124 -12.15 -0.17 9.05
C HIS A 124 -12.14 -1.67 9.33
N SER A 125 -13.02 -2.11 10.23
CA SER A 125 -13.27 -3.52 10.51
C SER A 125 -14.31 -4.07 9.53
N VAL A 126 -13.93 -5.09 8.76
CA VAL A 126 -14.74 -5.66 7.67
C VAL A 126 -14.68 -7.19 7.65
N SER A 127 -15.66 -7.79 7.00
CA SER A 127 -15.64 -9.18 6.59
C SER A 127 -15.89 -9.25 5.10
N ALA A 128 -14.84 -9.58 4.33
CA ALA A 128 -14.94 -9.81 2.89
C ALA A 128 -15.92 -10.94 2.54
N MET A 129 -16.10 -11.92 3.43
CA MET A 129 -16.99 -13.06 3.22
C MET A 129 -18.46 -12.69 3.43
N THR A 130 -18.77 -11.98 4.51
CA THR A 130 -20.16 -11.68 4.88
C THR A 130 -20.65 -10.31 4.37
N GLY A 131 -19.75 -9.48 3.86
CA GLY A 131 -20.04 -8.09 3.48
C GLY A 131 -20.18 -7.13 4.67
N LYS A 132 -20.01 -7.60 5.91
CA LYS A 132 -20.07 -6.75 7.11
C LYS A 132 -19.00 -5.65 7.04
N GLY A 133 -19.38 -4.42 7.35
CA GLY A 133 -18.48 -3.27 7.38
C GLY A 133 -18.18 -2.61 6.02
N TYR A 134 -18.60 -3.20 4.90
CA TYR A 134 -18.32 -2.65 3.56
C TYR A 134 -18.88 -1.26 3.34
N ARG A 135 -20.10 -0.99 3.81
CA ARG A 135 -20.71 0.33 3.63
C ARG A 135 -19.87 1.47 4.22
N ASN A 136 -19.23 1.23 5.37
CA ASN A 136 -18.35 2.22 5.99
C ASN A 136 -17.05 2.40 5.21
N LEU A 137 -16.54 1.32 4.61
CA LEU A 137 -15.35 1.32 3.78
C LEU A 137 -15.62 1.98 2.41
N GLU A 138 -16.75 1.71 1.77
CA GLU A 138 -17.19 2.35 0.52
C GLU A 138 -17.30 3.87 0.67
N ASN A 139 -17.93 4.33 1.76
CA ASN A 139 -18.00 5.76 2.05
C ASN A 139 -16.60 6.40 2.16
N CYS A 140 -15.61 5.66 2.68
CA CYS A 140 -14.22 6.11 2.73
C CYS A 140 -13.65 6.27 1.31
N PHE A 141 -13.83 5.26 0.45
CA PHE A 141 -13.39 5.31 -0.94
C PHE A 141 -14.09 6.41 -1.76
N MET A 142 -15.38 6.66 -1.55
CA MET A 142 -16.12 7.71 -2.26
C MET A 142 -15.61 9.12 -1.96
N VAL A 143 -15.09 9.37 -0.76
CA VAL A 143 -14.47 10.64 -0.40
C VAL A 143 -13.05 10.76 -1.01
N ILE A 144 -12.41 9.62 -1.30
CA ILE A 144 -11.05 9.53 -1.81
C ILE A 144 -11.07 9.42 -3.34
N ASN A 145 -11.19 10.56 -4.04
CA ASN A 145 -11.17 10.63 -5.52
C ASN A 145 -9.75 10.52 -6.15
N ARG A 146 -8.83 9.70 -5.61
CA ARG A 146 -7.40 9.68 -6.04
C ARG A 146 -6.72 8.30 -5.97
N CYS A 147 -5.51 8.20 -6.54
CA CYS A 147 -4.71 6.98 -6.65
C CYS A 147 -4.49 6.26 -5.31
N PHE A 148 -4.81 4.96 -5.26
CA PHE A 148 -4.72 4.11 -4.07
C PHE A 148 -3.82 2.90 -4.30
N GLY A 149 -3.05 2.54 -3.26
CA GLY A 149 -2.34 1.26 -3.18
C GLY A 149 -3.00 0.34 -2.14
N VAL A 150 -3.34 -0.89 -2.55
CA VAL A 150 -3.83 -1.92 -1.62
C VAL A 150 -2.69 -2.91 -1.38
N ILE A 151 -2.31 -3.11 -0.12
CA ILE A 151 -1.33 -4.12 0.25
C ILE A 151 -1.96 -5.06 1.28
N GLN A 152 -2.07 -6.33 0.91
CA GLN A 152 -2.46 -7.37 1.83
C GLN A 152 -1.24 -7.79 2.65
N VAL A 153 -1.39 -7.77 3.97
CA VAL A 153 -0.30 -7.99 4.94
C VAL A 153 -0.50 -9.24 5.78
#